data_AF-D8F4A4-F1
#
_entry.id   AF-D8F4A4-F1
#
_cell.length_a   1.000
_cell.length_b   1.000
_cell.length_c   1.000
_cell.angle_alpha   90.00
_cell.angle_beta   90.00
_cell.angle_gamma   90.00
#
_symmetry.space_group_name_H-M   'P 1'
#
loop_
_entity.id
_entity.type
_entity.pdbx_description
1 polymer ?
#
loop_
_entity_poly.entity_id
_entity_poly.type
_entity_poly.pdbx_seq_one_letter_code
_entity_poly.pdbx_strand_id
1 'polypeptide(L)'
;QWSLLPEHYLELILKRPQAFESARVIRQWRSNWPVCLERLLDKFCQKQGYTKGVKEFILVLMLYKGHSAEAIESAVETALSSGAGSSQAVKHILIHRECGRDQSFSALENWQTFPAPDVSIYGQIGGGR
;
A
#
# COMPACT_ATOMS: atom_id res chain seq x y z
N GLN A 1 -34.41 1.82 8.20
CA GLN A 1 -33.15 1.06 8.01
C GLN A 1 -32.03 2.08 7.90
N TRP A 2 -31.18 2.20 8.93
CA TRP A 2 -30.13 3.21 8.97
C TRP A 2 -28.93 2.74 8.15
N SER A 3 -29.04 2.89 6.83
CA SER A 3 -27.95 2.70 5.89
C SER A 3 -27.02 3.92 5.95
N LEU A 4 -26.35 4.11 7.09
CA LEU A 4 -25.18 4.98 7.12
C LEU A 4 -24.14 4.31 6.23
N LEU A 5 -23.77 4.99 5.14
CA LEU A 5 -22.74 4.51 4.23
C LEU A 5 -21.52 4.06 5.05
N PRO A 6 -21.00 2.85 4.80
CA PRO A 6 -19.75 2.32 5.39
C PRO A 6 -18.64 3.37 5.53
N GLU A 7 -18.57 4.27 4.56
CA GLU A 7 -17.58 5.32 4.36
C GLU A 7 -17.49 6.32 5.52
N HIS A 8 -18.62 6.91 5.93
CA HIS A 8 -18.63 7.93 6.98
C HIS A 8 -18.21 7.39 8.34
N TYR A 9 -18.47 6.10 8.57
CA TYR A 9 -18.12 5.45 9.82
C TYR A 9 -16.62 5.18 9.91
N LEU A 10 -15.99 4.72 8.83
CA LEU A 10 -14.55 4.48 8.77
C LEU A 10 -13.76 5.79 8.93
N GLU A 11 -14.20 6.90 8.33
CA GLU A 11 -13.57 8.21 8.53
C GLU A 11 -13.65 8.68 9.99
N LEU A 12 -14.75 8.38 10.67
CA LEU A 12 -14.91 8.70 12.09
C LEU A 12 -14.00 7.85 12.97
N ILE A 13 -13.87 6.55 12.69
CA ILE A 13 -12.95 5.68 13.42
C ILE A 13 -11.49 6.06 13.13
N LEU A 14 -11.16 6.51 11.92
CA LEU A 14 -9.81 6.95 11.58
C LEU A 14 -9.35 8.12 12.47
N LYS A 15 -10.28 9.02 12.83
CA LYS A 15 -10.04 10.12 13.78
C LYS A 15 -9.86 9.61 15.23
N ARG A 16 -10.51 8.50 15.59
CA ARG A 16 -10.45 7.89 16.94
C ARG A 16 -10.24 6.37 16.86
N PRO A 17 -9.01 5.90 16.55
CA PRO A 17 -8.73 4.47 16.35
C PRO A 17 -8.95 3.61 17.60
N GLN A 18 -8.96 4.22 18.79
CA GLN A 18 -9.30 3.52 20.04
C GLN A 18 -10.73 2.98 20.05
N ALA A 19 -11.64 3.58 19.27
CA ALA A 19 -13.01 3.12 19.13
C ALA A 19 -13.17 1.96 18.14
N PHE A 20 -12.09 1.51 17.48
CA PHE A 20 -12.17 0.47 16.44
C PHE A 20 -12.74 -0.86 16.97
N GLU A 21 -12.33 -1.29 18.16
CA GLU A 21 -12.82 -2.55 18.75
C GLU A 21 -14.23 -2.42 19.35
N SER A 22 -14.59 -1.24 19.87
CA SER A 22 -15.93 -0.97 20.42
C SER A 22 -16.95 -0.58 19.36
N ALA A 23 -16.49 -0.28 18.15
CA ALA A 23 -17.31 0.10 17.02
C ALA A 23 -18.24 -1.04 16.60
N ARG A 24 -19.55 -0.82 16.75
CA ARG A 24 -20.58 -1.82 16.44
C ARG A 24 -20.54 -2.27 14.98
N VAL A 25 -20.26 -1.37 14.04
CA VAL A 25 -20.17 -1.71 12.61
C VAL A 25 -18.97 -2.62 12.35
N ILE A 26 -17.82 -2.35 12.99
CA ILE A 26 -16.62 -3.20 12.89
C ILE A 26 -16.93 -4.60 13.42
N ARG A 27 -17.55 -4.71 14.60
CA ARG A 27 -17.93 -6.02 15.18
C ARG A 27 -18.89 -6.80 14.28
N GLN A 28 -19.83 -6.12 13.62
CA GLN A 28 -20.74 -6.77 12.67
C GLN A 28 -20.03 -7.26 11.41
N TRP A 29 -19.11 -6.47 10.87
CA TRP A 29 -18.36 -6.88 9.68
C TRP A 29 -17.33 -7.97 10.00
N ARG A 30 -16.72 -7.93 11.18
CA ARG A 30 -15.72 -8.91 11.64
C ARG A 30 -16.24 -10.34 11.61
N SER A 31 -17.54 -10.56 11.82
CA SER A 31 -18.17 -11.88 11.68
C SER A 31 -18.14 -12.44 10.26
N ASN A 32 -18.08 -11.58 9.25
CA ASN A 32 -18.08 -11.94 7.83
C ASN A 32 -16.73 -11.68 7.15
N TRP A 33 -15.71 -11.26 7.91
CA TRP A 33 -14.39 -10.95 7.35
C TRP A 33 -13.58 -12.21 7.06
N PRO A 34 -12.84 -12.23 5.93
CA PRO A 34 -11.86 -13.27 5.68
C PRO A 34 -10.72 -13.22 6.69
N VAL A 35 -10.16 -14.39 7.00
CA VAL A 35 -9.05 -14.56 7.97
C VAL A 35 -7.81 -13.74 7.58
N CYS A 36 -7.62 -13.45 6.29
CA CYS A 36 -6.51 -12.65 5.81
C CYS A 36 -6.54 -11.19 6.32
N LEU A 37 -7.74 -10.61 6.55
CA LEU A 37 -7.86 -9.27 7.12
C LEU A 37 -7.44 -9.23 8.59
N GLU A 38 -7.83 -10.24 9.37
CA GLU A 38 -7.40 -10.39 10.78
C GLU A 38 -5.88 -10.46 10.90
N ARG A 39 -5.25 -11.29 10.04
CA ARG A 39 -3.79 -11.41 9.98
C ARG A 39 -3.14 -10.08 9.60
N LEU A 40 -3.73 -9.32 8.68
CA LEU A 40 -3.22 -8.01 8.28
C LEU A 40 -3.28 -7.00 9.43
N LEU A 41 -4.41 -6.94 10.15
CA LEU A 41 -4.58 -6.06 11.31
C LEU A 41 -3.53 -6.36 12.39
N ASP A 42 -3.35 -7.63 12.73
CA ASP A 42 -2.35 -8.08 13.68
C ASP A 42 -0.93 -7.70 13.25
N LYS A 43 -0.57 -7.95 11.98
CA LYS A 43 0.73 -7.55 11.42
C LYS A 43 0.97 -6.04 11.49
N PHE A 44 -0.04 -5.24 11.17
CA PHE A 44 0.07 -3.77 11.24
C PHE A 44 0.25 -3.30 12.68
N CYS A 45 -0.47 -3.88 13.63
CA CYS A 45 -0.33 -3.57 15.06
C CYS A 45 1.03 -3.99 15.60
N GLN A 46 1.55 -5.17 15.25
CA GLN A 46 2.87 -5.64 15.66
C GLN A 46 4.00 -4.74 15.14
N LYS A 47 3.91 -4.30 13.88
CA LYS A 47 4.97 -3.51 13.24
C LYS A 47 4.98 -2.04 13.69
N GLN A 48 3.81 -1.44 13.92
CA GLN A 48 3.67 0.02 14.03
C GLN A 48 3.06 0.48 15.37
N GLY A 49 2.64 -0.46 16.21
CA GLY A 49 1.84 -0.23 17.40
C GLY A 49 0.34 -0.16 17.08
N TYR A 50 -0.49 -0.41 18.10
CA TYR A 50 -1.95 -0.52 17.95
C TYR A 50 -2.59 0.67 17.24
N THR A 51 -2.35 1.90 17.72
CA THR A 51 -3.00 3.11 17.18
C THR A 51 -2.68 3.35 15.70
N LYS A 52 -1.41 3.18 15.30
CA LYS A 52 -0.98 3.37 13.90
C LYS A 52 -1.41 2.19 13.03
N GLY A 53 -1.30 0.96 13.55
CA GLY A 53 -1.69 -0.24 12.83
C GLY A 53 -3.18 -0.27 12.51
N VAL A 54 -4.02 0.10 13.47
CA VAL A 54 -5.48 0.25 13.26
C VAL A 54 -5.77 1.32 12.21
N LYS A 55 -5.08 2.46 12.22
CA LYS A 55 -5.26 3.50 11.18
C LYS A 55 -4.93 2.96 9.79
N GLU A 56 -3.79 2.29 9.64
CA GLU A 56 -3.40 1.66 8.37
C GLU A 56 -4.43 0.62 7.94
N PHE A 57 -4.96 -0.17 8.87
CA PHE A 57 -5.98 -1.16 8.56
C PHE A 57 -7.30 -0.52 8.10
N ILE A 58 -7.73 0.57 8.75
CA ILE A 58 -8.92 1.33 8.32
C ILE A 58 -8.73 1.87 6.90
N LEU A 59 -7.53 2.36 6.55
CA LEU A 59 -7.24 2.81 5.19
C LEU A 59 -7.35 1.68 4.16
N VAL A 60 -6.98 0.43 4.53
CA VAL A 60 -7.21 -0.75 3.68
C VAL A 60 -8.70 -1.04 3.54
N LEU A 61 -9.48 -0.97 4.63
CA LEU A 61 -10.94 -1.15 4.55
C LEU A 61 -11.60 -0.11 3.64
N MET A 62 -11.08 1.12 3.59
CA MET A 62 -11.58 2.16 2.67
C MET A 62 -11.37 1.81 1.19
N LEU A 63 -10.46 0.88 0.85
CA LEU A 63 -10.27 0.43 -0.54
C LEU A 63 -11.45 -0.41 -1.06
N TYR A 64 -12.23 -1.05 -0.18
CA TYR A 64 -13.45 -1.79 -0.58
C TYR A 64 -14.52 -0.91 -1.23
N LYS A 65 -14.37 0.42 -1.19
CA LYS A 65 -15.25 1.37 -1.89
C LYS A 65 -15.17 1.27 -3.41
N GLY A 66 -13.97 1.02 -3.94
CA GLY A 66 -13.70 1.09 -5.39
C GLY A 66 -13.32 -0.24 -6.01
N HIS A 67 -13.07 -1.27 -5.20
CA HIS A 67 -12.50 -2.53 -5.64
C HIS A 67 -13.31 -3.71 -5.09
N SER A 68 -13.33 -4.82 -5.83
CA SER A 68 -14.01 -6.03 -5.38
C SER A 68 -13.31 -6.66 -4.17
N ALA A 69 -14.06 -7.37 -3.35
CA ALA A 69 -13.53 -8.05 -2.17
C ALA A 69 -12.39 -9.02 -2.53
N GLU A 70 -12.57 -9.79 -3.61
CA GLU A 70 -11.58 -10.75 -4.12
C GLU A 70 -10.26 -10.08 -4.52
N ALA A 71 -10.32 -8.90 -5.15
CA ALA A 71 -9.13 -8.17 -5.56
C ALA A 71 -8.34 -7.67 -4.33
N ILE A 72 -9.04 -7.19 -3.31
CA ILE A 72 -8.43 -6.72 -2.07
C ILE A 72 -7.85 -7.88 -1.27
N GLU A 73 -8.60 -8.98 -1.12
CA GLU A 73 -8.12 -10.18 -0.42
C GLU A 73 -6.82 -10.68 -1.05
N SER A 74 -6.79 -10.80 -2.38
CA SER A 74 -5.59 -11.24 -3.08
C SER A 74 -4.42 -10.26 -2.94
N ALA A 75 -4.69 -8.95 -2.94
CA ALA A 75 -3.68 -7.92 -2.71
C ALA A 75 -3.13 -7.97 -1.28
N VAL A 76 -4.01 -8.22 -0.30
CA VAL A 76 -3.65 -8.39 1.11
C VAL A 76 -2.79 -9.63 1.32
N GLU A 77 -3.13 -10.77 0.71
CA GLU A 77 -2.29 -11.98 0.78
C GLU A 77 -0.89 -11.75 0.18
N THR A 78 -0.83 -11.01 -0.92
CA THR A 78 0.46 -10.63 -1.55
C THR A 78 1.26 -9.69 -0.64
N ALA A 79 0.59 -8.71 -0.01
CA ALA A 79 1.22 -7.81 0.96
C ALA A 79 1.74 -8.56 2.19
N LEU A 80 0.97 -9.52 2.71
CA LEU A 80 1.37 -10.38 3.82
C LEU A 80 2.59 -11.23 3.46
N SER A 81 2.60 -11.82 2.25
CA SER A 81 3.71 -12.65 1.76
C SER A 81 4.99 -11.85 1.53
N SER A 82 4.87 -10.58 1.12
CA SER A 82 6.00 -9.68 0.90
C SER A 82 6.47 -8.96 2.17
N GLY A 83 5.80 -9.15 3.31
CA GLY A 83 6.10 -8.42 4.55
C GLY A 83 5.77 -6.91 4.48
N ALA A 84 4.96 -6.52 3.50
CA ALA A 84 4.55 -5.15 3.30
C ALA A 84 3.58 -4.73 4.41
N GLY A 85 4.06 -3.83 5.27
CA GLY A 85 3.38 -3.48 6.52
C GLY A 85 2.69 -2.13 6.47
N SER A 86 2.18 -1.71 5.31
CA SER A 86 1.47 -0.45 5.13
C SER A 86 0.27 -0.60 4.20
N SER A 87 -0.74 0.22 4.45
CA SER A 87 -1.94 0.37 3.62
C SER A 87 -1.60 0.75 2.17
N GLN A 88 -0.58 1.60 2.00
CA GLN A 88 -0.11 2.04 0.68
C GLN A 88 0.44 0.90 -0.14
N ALA A 89 1.13 -0.06 0.47
CA ALA A 89 1.64 -1.21 -0.27
C ALA A 89 0.50 -2.10 -0.79
N VAL A 90 -0.54 -2.33 0.02
CA VAL A 90 -1.75 -3.06 -0.39
C VAL A 90 -2.43 -2.32 -1.55
N LYS A 91 -2.61 -1.00 -1.44
CA LYS A 91 -3.15 -0.16 -2.52
C LYS A 91 -2.32 -0.23 -3.80
N HIS A 92 -0.99 -0.20 -3.68
CA HIS A 92 -0.10 -0.28 -4.83
C HIS A 92 -0.19 -1.63 -5.55
N ILE A 93 -0.23 -2.74 -4.79
CA ILE A 93 -0.41 -4.09 -5.35
C ILE A 93 -1.76 -4.20 -6.07
N LEU A 94 -2.80 -3.60 -5.50
CA LEU A 94 -4.14 -3.57 -6.09
C LEU A 94 -4.15 -2.83 -7.43
N ILE A 95 -3.66 -1.59 -7.45
CA ILE A 95 -3.57 -0.76 -8.67
C ILE A 95 -2.71 -1.44 -9.73
N HIS A 96 -1.56 -2.00 -9.35
CA HIS A 96 -0.67 -2.67 -10.29
C HIS A 96 -1.30 -3.93 -10.89
N ARG A 97 -2.18 -4.63 -10.17
CA ARG A 97 -2.93 -5.77 -10.74
C ARG A 97 -3.99 -5.32 -11.73
N GLU A 98 -4.67 -4.22 -11.44
CA GLU A 98 -5.74 -3.68 -12.30
C GLU A 98 -5.21 -2.99 -13.56
N CYS A 99 -4.03 -2.37 -13.46
CA CYS A 99 -3.37 -1.68 -14.59
C CYS A 99 -2.79 -2.65 -15.63
N GLY A 100 -2.84 -3.98 -15.39
CA GLY A 100 -2.24 -4.97 -16.26
C GLY A 100 -0.71 -4.97 -16.16
N ARG A 101 -0.11 -6.13 -16.41
CA ARG A 101 1.35 -6.36 -16.38
C ARG A 101 2.09 -5.70 -17.56
N ASP A 102 1.46 -4.75 -18.23
CA ASP A 102 1.83 -4.12 -19.50
C ASP A 102 2.51 -2.76 -19.34
N GLN A 103 2.99 -2.44 -18.13
CA GLN A 103 4.08 -1.47 -18.03
C GLN A 103 5.37 -2.18 -18.44
N SER A 104 5.46 -2.57 -19.71
CA SER A 104 6.73 -2.68 -20.37
C SER A 104 7.33 -1.27 -20.33
N PHE A 105 8.19 -1.02 -19.35
CA PHE A 105 9.09 0.12 -19.41
C PHE A 105 9.95 -0.12 -20.65
N SER A 106 9.53 0.42 -21.80
CA SER A 106 10.41 0.49 -22.95
C SER A 106 11.59 1.34 -22.53
N ALA A 107 12.80 0.81 -22.74
CA ALA A 107 14.00 1.62 -22.62
C ALA A 107 13.75 2.90 -23.43
N LEU A 108 13.97 4.07 -22.84
CA LEU A 108 13.82 5.36 -23.51
C LEU A 108 14.62 5.29 -24.82
N GLU A 109 13.91 5.16 -25.95
CA GLU A 109 14.51 4.92 -27.28
C GLU A 109 15.48 6.05 -27.69
N ASN A 110 15.39 7.19 -26.99
CA ASN A 110 16.21 8.39 -27.18
C ASN A 110 17.00 8.79 -25.93
N TRP A 111 17.25 7.88 -24.98
CA TRP A 111 18.20 8.16 -23.90
C TRP A 111 19.60 8.27 -24.53
N GLN A 112 20.04 9.51 -24.76
CA GLN A 112 21.36 9.78 -25.31
C GLN A 112 22.40 9.17 -24.38
N THR A 113 22.92 8.01 -24.78
CA THR A 113 24.17 7.49 -24.23
C THR A 113 25.23 8.46 -24.72
N PHE A 114 25.70 9.34 -23.83
CA PHE A 114 26.82 10.22 -24.15
C PHE A 114 27.97 9.38 -24.71
N PRO A 115 28.70 9.87 -25.73
CA PRO A 115 29.93 9.20 -26.14
C PRO A 115 30.83 9.02 -24.92
N ALA A 116 31.54 7.89 -24.86
CA ALA A 116 32.45 7.61 -23.76
C ALA A 116 33.34 8.86 -23.52
N PRO A 117 33.41 9.38 -22.28
CA PRO A 117 34.15 10.60 -22.02
C PRO A 117 35.60 10.40 -22.46
N ASP A 118 36.11 11.30 -23.30
CA ASP A 118 37.51 11.29 -23.69
C ASP A 118 38.36 11.72 -22.49
N VAL A 119 38.84 10.72 -21.76
CA VAL A 119 39.68 10.89 -20.57
C VAL A 119 41.08 11.44 -20.89
N SER A 120 41.44 11.56 -22.18
CA SER A 120 42.72 12.14 -22.60
C SER A 120 42.86 13.61 -22.20
N ILE A 121 41.74 14.34 -22.04
CA ILE A 121 41.74 15.76 -21.65
C ILE A 121 42.14 15.95 -20.17
N TYR A 122 41.86 14.96 -19.31
CA TYR A 122 42.22 15.04 -17.88
C TYR A 122 43.71 14.82 -17.61
N GLY A 123 44.50 14.43 -18.61
CA GLY A 123 45.96 14.25 -18.46
C GLY A 123 46.74 15.56 -18.29
N GLN A 124 46.18 16.70 -18.68
CA GLN A 124 46.94 17.96 -18.78
C GLN A 124 46.82 18.88 -17.54
N ILE A 125 45.99 18.52 -16.56
CA ILE A 125 45.76 19.32 -15.33
C ILE A 125 46.64 18.88 -14.15
N GLY A 126 47.51 17.88 -14.33
CA GLY A 126 48.29 17.25 -13.25
C GLY A 126 49.81 17.38 -13.34
N GLY A 127 50.35 18.39 -14.04
CA GLY A 127 51.79 18.49 -14.33
C GLY A 127 52.40 19.87 -14.13
N GLY A 128 52.14 20.53 -13.00
CA GLY A 128 52.95 21.68 -12.57
C GLY A 128 54.31 21.18 -12.07
N ARG A 129 55.39 21.59 -12.74
CA ARG A 129 56.74 21.62 -12.17
C ARG A 129 57.16 23.06 -12.00
#